data_AF-A0A0N4SWD9-F1
#
_entry.id   AF-A0A0N4SWD9-F1
#
_cell.length_a   1.000
_cell.length_b   1.000
_cell.length_c   1.000
_cell.angle_alpha   90.00
_cell.angle_beta   90.00
_cell.angle_gamma   90.00
#
_symmetry.space_group_name_H-M   'P 1'
#
loop_
_entity.id
_entity.type
_entity.pdbx_description
1 polymer ?
#
loop_
_entity_poly.entity_id
_entity_poly.type
_entity_poly.pdbx_seq_one_letter_code
_entity_poly.pdbx_strand_id
1 'polypeptide(L)'
;MMLVIDVTKGMQTQSAECLVIGQIACQKLVVVLNKIDLLAEGKRQAAIDKMTKKMQKTLENTKFRGAPIIPVAAKPGGPEAPETEAPQGISELIELLKSQISIPTRDPSGPFLMSVDHCFSIKGQGTVMTGTILSGTISLGDSVEIPALKVMDDYSVIGRSLFKKETNIQLFVGLKVQLSTGEQGIIDSAFGQSGKFKIHIPGGLSPESKKILTPTLKKRSRAGRGETTKPEEGTERPEPIQ
;
A
#
# COMPACT_ATOMS: atom_id res chain seq x y z
N MET A 1 10.43 3.87 11.89
CA MET A 1 9.04 4.07 12.33
C MET A 1 9.02 4.91 13.59
N MET A 2 8.03 5.79 13.74
CA MET A 2 7.73 6.45 15.01
C MET A 2 6.45 5.87 15.60
N LEU A 3 6.47 5.46 16.87
CA LEU A 3 5.28 5.05 17.62
C LEU A 3 4.94 6.14 18.62
N VAL A 4 3.90 6.91 18.31
CA VAL A 4 3.45 8.02 19.16
C VAL A 4 2.42 7.48 20.15
N ILE A 5 2.69 7.69 21.44
CA ILE A 5 1.83 7.27 22.55
C ILE A 5 1.43 8.51 23.34
N ASP A 6 0.14 8.68 23.57
CA ASP A 6 -0.38 9.68 24.49
C ASP A 6 -0.07 9.25 25.93
N VAL A 7 0.69 10.05 26.68
CA VAL A 7 1.10 9.71 28.05
C VAL A 7 -0.07 9.57 29.02
N THR A 8 -1.21 10.21 28.74
CA THR A 8 -2.40 10.14 29.59
C THR A 8 -3.19 8.84 29.38
N LYS A 9 -3.18 8.31 28.16
CA LYS A 9 -3.93 7.10 27.79
C LYS A 9 -3.07 5.83 27.80
N GLY A 10 -1.77 5.99 27.60
CA GLY A 10 -0.83 4.90 27.41
C GLY A 10 -1.11 4.09 26.13
N MET A 11 -0.60 2.86 26.08
CA MET A 11 -0.73 1.99 24.91
C MET A 11 -2.17 1.53 24.72
N GLN A 12 -2.70 1.77 23.52
CA GLN A 12 -4.05 1.37 23.10
C GLN A 12 -3.98 0.23 22.08
N THR A 13 -5.11 -0.39 21.77
CA THR A 13 -5.21 -1.49 20.78
C THR A 13 -4.59 -1.10 19.43
N GLN A 14 -4.90 0.11 18.93
CA GLN A 14 -4.33 0.62 17.69
C GLN A 14 -2.80 0.75 17.76
N SER A 15 -2.25 1.18 18.89
CA SER A 15 -0.79 1.27 19.09
C SER A 15 -0.14 -0.12 19.09
N ALA A 16 -0.83 -1.13 19.66
CA ALA A 16 -0.35 -2.51 19.66
C ALA A 16 -0.37 -3.12 18.25
N GLU A 17 -1.43 -2.92 17.48
CA GLU A 17 -1.51 -3.35 16.07
C GLU A 17 -0.42 -2.68 15.23
N CYS A 18 -0.23 -1.37 15.41
CA CYS A 18 0.82 -0.61 14.75
C CYS A 18 2.21 -1.16 15.07
N LEU A 19 2.47 -1.52 16.34
CA LEU A 19 3.70 -2.18 16.76
C LEU A 19 3.91 -3.52 16.05
N VAL A 20 2.86 -4.35 15.90
CA VAL A 20 2.94 -5.63 15.18
C VAL A 20 3.29 -5.41 13.70
N ILE A 21 2.64 -4.47 13.02
CA ILE A 21 2.97 -4.12 11.63
C ILE A 21 4.42 -3.62 11.52
N GLY A 22 4.83 -2.78 12.47
CA GLY A 22 6.21 -2.31 12.57
C GLY A 22 7.21 -3.45 12.66
N GLN A 23 6.91 -4.49 13.45
CA GLN A 23 7.77 -5.68 13.59
C GLN A 23 7.98 -6.43 12.27
N ILE A 24 7.11 -6.26 11.28
CA ILE A 24 7.28 -6.85 9.95
C ILE A 24 7.97 -5.84 9.02
N ALA A 25 7.46 -4.61 8.95
CA ALA A 25 7.80 -3.67 7.90
C ALA A 25 9.04 -2.78 8.18
N CYS A 26 9.44 -2.62 9.44
CA CYS A 26 10.40 -1.57 9.84
C CYS A 26 11.61 -2.11 10.58
N GLN A 27 12.81 -1.62 10.31
CA GLN A 27 14.03 -2.06 11.02
C GLN A 27 14.22 -1.35 12.37
N LYS A 28 13.94 -0.04 12.43
CA LYS A 28 14.12 0.80 13.62
C LYS A 28 12.82 1.43 14.09
N LEU A 29 12.71 1.59 15.41
CA LEU A 29 11.58 2.21 16.09
C LEU A 29 12.08 3.35 16.99
N VAL A 30 11.37 4.47 16.99
CA VAL A 30 11.47 5.53 18.01
C VAL A 30 10.11 5.65 18.68
N VAL A 31 10.06 5.57 20.01
CA VAL A 31 8.82 5.79 20.76
C VAL A 31 8.74 7.24 21.19
N VAL A 32 7.63 7.89 20.92
CA VAL A 32 7.37 9.28 21.27
C VAL A 32 6.25 9.31 22.30
N LEU A 33 6.58 9.74 23.52
CA LEU A 33 5.63 9.94 24.61
C LEU A 33 5.08 11.37 24.50
N ASN A 34 3.95 11.54 23.82
CA ASN A 34 3.37 12.85 23.53
C ASN A 34 2.39 13.31 24.62
N LYS A 35 2.16 14.63 24.71
CA LYS A 35 1.27 15.33 25.65
C LYS A 35 1.77 15.37 27.09
N ILE A 36 3.07 15.51 27.29
CA ILE A 36 3.66 15.62 28.64
C ILE A 36 3.22 16.88 29.40
N ASP A 37 2.74 17.90 28.69
CA ASP A 37 2.17 19.13 29.23
C ASP A 37 0.93 18.87 30.09
N LEU A 38 0.12 17.88 29.72
CA LEU A 38 -1.09 17.50 30.46
C LEU A 38 -0.79 16.81 31.81
N LEU A 39 0.46 16.42 32.05
CA LEU A 39 0.87 15.87 33.33
C LEU A 39 1.13 17.02 34.31
N ALA A 40 0.58 16.88 35.53
CA ALA A 40 0.80 17.82 36.62
C ALA A 40 2.30 18.02 36.87
N GLU A 41 2.74 19.27 36.93
CA GLU A 41 4.16 19.67 36.93
C GLU A 41 4.98 18.93 38.01
N GLY A 42 4.49 18.89 39.25
CA GLY A 42 5.17 18.20 40.36
C GLY A 42 5.23 16.67 40.26
N LYS A 43 4.49 16.04 39.33
CA LYS A 43 4.48 14.57 39.11
C LYS A 43 4.88 14.18 37.68
N ARG A 44 5.15 15.15 36.80
CA ARG A 44 5.40 14.95 35.37
C ARG A 44 6.56 13.98 35.14
N GLN A 45 7.71 14.23 35.76
CA GLN A 45 8.89 13.38 35.58
C GLN A 45 8.64 11.94 36.02
N ALA A 46 8.07 11.74 37.21
CA ALA A 46 7.76 10.41 37.73
C ALA A 46 6.76 9.64 36.84
N ALA A 47 5.78 10.34 36.25
CA ALA A 47 4.82 9.74 35.31
C ALA A 47 5.48 9.36 33.98
N ILE A 48 6.35 10.23 33.43
CA ILE A 48 7.15 9.94 32.23
C ILE A 48 8.05 8.72 32.46
N ASP A 49 8.76 8.66 33.60
CA ASP A 49 9.67 7.56 33.93
C ASP A 49 8.90 6.23 34.07
N LYS A 50 7.73 6.27 34.73
CA LYS A 50 6.85 5.11 34.86
C LYS A 50 6.38 4.62 33.49
N MET A 51 5.98 5.54 32.62
CA MET A 51 5.51 5.19 31.27
C MET A 51 6.66 4.66 30.40
N THR A 52 7.84 5.26 30.51
CA THR A 52 9.07 4.83 29.83
C THR A 52 9.43 3.39 30.21
N LYS A 53 9.45 3.05 31.51
CA LYS A 53 9.68 1.68 31.98
C LYS A 53 8.62 0.69 31.47
N LYS A 54 7.35 1.12 31.44
CA LYS A 54 6.26 0.30 30.89
C LYS A 54 6.47 0.00 29.41
N MET A 55 6.86 1.00 28.62
CA MET A 55 7.15 0.83 27.19
C MET A 55 8.39 -0.02 26.95
N GLN A 56 9.46 0.16 27.72
CA GLN A 56 10.64 -0.71 27.64
C GLN A 56 10.24 -2.18 27.86
N LYS A 57 9.47 -2.46 28.91
CA LYS A 57 8.97 -3.82 29.20
C LYS A 57 8.08 -4.38 28.08
N THR A 58 7.24 -3.55 27.46
CA THR A 58 6.44 -3.97 26.30
C THR A 58 7.32 -4.33 25.10
N LEU A 59 8.37 -3.54 24.86
CA LEU A 59 9.26 -3.73 23.71
C LEU A 59 10.32 -4.82 23.92
N GLU A 60 10.58 -5.24 25.16
CA GLU A 60 11.56 -6.29 25.51
C GLU A 60 11.38 -7.58 24.70
N ASN A 61 10.13 -7.98 24.45
CA ASN A 61 9.78 -9.20 23.71
C ASN A 61 9.62 -8.96 22.20
N THR A 62 10.05 -7.81 21.69
CA THR A 62 9.96 -7.45 20.27
C THR A 62 11.36 -7.23 19.70
N LYS A 63 11.47 -7.17 18.37
CA LYS A 63 12.72 -6.78 17.72
C LYS A 63 13.17 -5.34 18.02
N PHE A 64 12.33 -4.55 18.68
CA PHE A 64 12.58 -3.16 19.05
C PHE A 64 13.05 -3.00 20.50
N ARG A 65 13.58 -4.07 21.11
CA ARG A 65 14.22 -3.99 22.41
C ARG A 65 15.31 -2.91 22.40
N GLY A 66 15.26 -2.01 23.39
CA GLY A 66 16.21 -0.90 23.49
C GLY A 66 15.92 0.28 22.55
N ALA A 67 14.76 0.31 21.89
CA ALA A 67 14.35 1.47 21.11
C ALA A 67 14.35 2.75 21.97
N PRO A 68 14.86 3.88 21.46
CA PRO A 68 14.87 5.13 22.19
C PRO A 68 13.44 5.62 22.41
N ILE A 69 13.22 6.17 23.61
CA ILE A 69 11.94 6.71 24.05
C ILE A 69 12.15 8.17 24.38
N ILE A 70 11.36 9.06 23.79
CA ILE A 70 11.50 10.50 24.01
C ILE A 70 10.17 11.15 24.40
N PRO A 71 10.14 11.91 25.52
CA PRO A 71 8.97 12.68 25.92
C PRO A 71 8.88 13.99 25.15
N VAL A 72 7.68 14.33 24.65
CA VAL A 72 7.41 15.57 23.91
C VAL A 72 6.04 16.14 24.25
N ALA A 73 5.89 17.45 24.09
CA ALA A 73 4.60 18.11 23.96
C ALA A 73 4.56 18.78 22.58
N ALA A 74 4.03 18.06 21.58
CA ALA A 74 4.07 18.53 20.20
C ALA A 74 3.20 19.77 19.96
N LYS A 75 2.06 19.86 20.66
CA LYS A 75 1.20 21.03 20.70
C LYS A 75 0.68 21.22 22.13
N PRO A 76 1.39 21.98 22.98
CA PRO A 76 0.95 22.28 24.33
C PRO A 76 -0.45 22.91 24.32
N GLY A 77 -1.31 22.49 25.26
CA GLY A 77 -2.69 22.96 25.34
C GLY A 77 -3.65 22.38 24.29
N GLY A 78 -3.16 21.55 23.36
CA GLY A 78 -3.98 20.79 22.43
C GLY A 78 -4.39 21.53 21.15
N PRO A 79 -5.31 20.96 20.34
CA PRO A 79 -5.64 21.46 19.01
C PRO A 79 -6.19 22.90 19.00
N GLU A 80 -6.87 23.31 20.07
CA GLU A 80 -7.54 24.59 20.21
C GLU A 80 -6.69 25.65 20.93
N ALA A 81 -5.51 25.28 21.44
CA ALA A 81 -4.64 26.22 22.13
C ALA A 81 -4.06 27.27 21.17
N PRO A 82 -3.85 28.51 21.65
CA PRO A 82 -3.15 29.55 20.90
C PRO A 82 -1.75 29.09 20.50
N GLU A 83 -1.26 29.51 19.33
CA GLU A 83 0.09 29.18 18.84
C GLU A 83 1.23 29.80 19.69
N THR A 84 0.90 30.48 20.79
CA THR A 84 1.87 31.13 21.67
C THR A 84 2.65 30.16 22.55
N GLU A 85 2.14 28.94 22.78
CA GLU A 85 2.88 27.94 23.57
C GLU A 85 3.83 27.12 22.68
N ALA A 86 5.13 27.26 22.95
CA ALA A 86 6.16 26.59 22.18
C ALA A 86 6.19 25.07 22.43
N PRO A 87 6.32 24.24 21.38
CA PRO A 87 6.48 22.80 21.52
C PRO A 87 7.67 22.43 22.41
N GLN A 88 7.51 21.39 23.23
CA GLN A 88 8.56 20.91 24.15
C GLN A 88 9.12 19.58 23.65
N GLY A 89 10.43 19.39 23.69
CA GLY A 89 11.08 18.12 23.33
C GLY A 89 11.25 17.87 21.82
N ILE A 90 10.79 18.80 20.95
CA ILE A 90 10.81 18.60 19.49
C ILE A 90 12.23 18.70 18.93
N SER A 91 13.06 19.60 19.45
CA SER A 91 14.45 19.72 19.01
C SER A 91 15.25 18.44 19.29
N GLU A 92 15.09 17.86 20.50
CA GLU A 92 15.72 16.59 20.85
C GLU A 92 15.17 15.43 20.01
N LEU A 93 13.86 15.44 19.68
CA LEU A 93 13.27 14.45 18.78
C LEU A 93 13.88 14.53 17.38
N ILE A 94 14.09 15.72 16.84
CA ILE A 94 14.72 15.91 15.53
C ILE A 94 16.14 15.37 15.54
N GLU A 95 16.94 15.72 16.56
CA GLU A 95 18.32 15.21 16.67
C GLU A 95 18.37 13.69 16.85
N LEU A 96 17.47 13.11 17.64
CA LEU A 96 17.33 11.67 17.77
C LEU A 96 16.99 11.02 16.43
N LEU A 97 16.01 11.56 15.69
CA LEU A 97 15.65 11.04 14.38
C LEU A 97 16.83 11.11 13.40
N LYS A 98 17.57 12.22 13.38
CA LYS A 98 18.79 12.36 12.57
C LYS A 98 19.84 11.31 12.93
N SER A 99 20.01 10.99 14.22
CA SER A 99 20.97 9.96 14.66
C SER A 99 20.52 8.53 14.32
N GLN A 100 19.21 8.29 14.22
CA GLN A 100 18.65 6.95 14.03
C GLN A 100 18.42 6.62 12.55
N ILE A 101 18.14 7.61 11.71
CA ILE A 101 17.81 7.44 10.30
C ILE A 101 19.10 7.37 9.49
N SER A 102 19.30 6.26 8.78
CA SER A 102 20.29 6.13 7.72
C SER A 102 19.61 6.40 6.38
N ILE A 103 20.25 7.20 5.53
CA ILE A 103 19.81 7.34 4.13
C ILE A 103 20.05 5.99 3.44
N PRO A 104 19.01 5.30 2.93
CA PRO A 104 19.22 4.02 2.26
C PRO A 104 20.02 4.25 0.98
N THR A 105 21.01 3.39 0.73
CA THR A 105 21.70 3.35 -0.56
C THR A 105 20.70 2.95 -1.62
N ARG A 106 20.45 3.85 -2.58
CA ARG A 106 19.61 3.55 -3.74
C ARG A 106 20.53 3.03 -4.84
N ASP A 107 20.17 1.88 -5.40
CA ASP A 107 20.84 1.37 -6.60
C ASP A 107 20.10 1.90 -7.83
N PRO A 108 20.71 2.83 -8.62
CA PRO A 108 20.10 3.32 -9.83
C PRO A 108 20.20 2.31 -10.99
N SER A 109 20.95 1.21 -10.80
CA SER A 109 21.09 0.18 -11.81
C SER A 109 19.85 -0.72 -11.88
N GLY A 110 19.59 -1.27 -13.07
CA GLY A 110 18.43 -2.12 -13.32
C GLY A 110 17.19 -1.36 -13.81
N PRO A 111 16.10 -2.09 -14.07
CA PRO A 111 14.90 -1.52 -14.65
C PRO A 111 14.21 -0.55 -13.70
N PHE A 112 13.63 0.52 -14.27
CA PHE A 112 12.77 1.43 -13.53
C PHE A 112 11.54 0.70 -13.00
N LEU A 113 11.34 0.74 -11.68
CA LEU A 113 10.16 0.20 -11.02
C LEU A 113 9.62 1.22 -10.03
N MET A 114 8.35 1.56 -10.18
CA MET A 114 7.65 2.50 -9.32
C MET A 114 6.35 1.88 -8.82
N SER A 115 6.15 1.90 -7.50
CA SER A 115 4.86 1.61 -6.88
C SER A 115 4.00 2.86 -6.95
N VAL A 116 2.85 2.77 -7.60
CA VAL A 116 1.92 3.88 -7.77
C VAL A 116 1.02 3.98 -6.54
N ASP A 117 1.10 5.11 -5.84
CA ASP A 117 0.31 5.39 -4.64
C ASP A 117 -0.98 6.15 -5.01
N HIS A 118 -0.86 7.13 -5.91
CA HIS A 118 -1.97 7.97 -6.36
C HIS A 118 -1.95 8.19 -7.87
N CYS A 119 -3.14 8.37 -8.45
CA CYS A 119 -3.36 8.67 -9.86
C CYS A 119 -4.50 9.68 -9.96
N PHE A 120 -4.27 10.80 -10.63
CA PHE A 120 -5.26 11.88 -10.81
C PHE A 120 -5.02 12.63 -12.13
N SER A 121 -6.04 13.30 -12.64
CA SER A 121 -5.94 14.11 -13.87
C SER A 121 -5.76 15.58 -13.55
N ILE A 122 -4.93 16.27 -14.34
CA ILE A 122 -4.85 17.72 -14.37
C ILE A 122 -5.33 18.19 -15.75
N LYS A 123 -6.33 19.09 -15.76
CA LYS A 123 -6.88 19.66 -17.01
C LYS A 123 -5.77 20.34 -17.80
N GLY A 124 -5.58 19.92 -19.06
CA GLY A 124 -4.55 20.47 -19.95
C GLY A 124 -3.14 19.86 -19.79
N GLN A 125 -2.91 19.01 -18.78
CA GLN A 125 -1.60 18.35 -18.55
C GLN A 125 -1.68 16.81 -18.60
N GLY A 126 -2.89 16.24 -18.58
CA GLY A 126 -3.09 14.80 -18.68
C GLY A 126 -3.11 14.10 -17.31
N THR A 127 -2.75 12.81 -17.30
CA THR A 127 -2.72 11.97 -16.09
C THR A 127 -1.41 12.17 -15.33
N VAL A 128 -1.50 12.37 -14.02
CA VAL A 128 -0.36 12.41 -13.11
C VAL A 128 -0.42 11.22 -12.17
N MET A 129 0.68 10.47 -12.09
CA MET A 129 0.86 9.35 -11.20
C MET A 129 1.96 9.69 -10.19
N THR A 130 1.66 9.52 -8.91
CA THR A 130 2.65 9.69 -7.83
C THR A 130 2.84 8.38 -7.10
N GLY A 131 4.03 8.19 -6.55
CA GLY A 131 4.43 6.90 -6.06
C GLY A 131 5.86 6.86 -5.55
N THR A 132 6.27 5.68 -5.11
CA THR A 132 7.62 5.42 -4.62
C THR A 132 8.43 4.66 -5.66
N ILE A 133 9.57 5.22 -6.06
CA ILE A 133 10.55 4.53 -6.91
C ILE A 133 11.21 3.45 -6.06
N LEU A 134 11.06 2.20 -6.47
CA LEU A 134 11.63 1.04 -5.81
C LEU A 134 13.00 0.67 -6.38
N SER A 135 13.22 0.89 -7.67
CA SER A 135 14.47 0.54 -8.38
C SER A 135 14.64 1.35 -9.65
N GLY A 136 15.89 1.46 -10.11
CA GLY A 136 16.25 2.06 -11.39
C GLY A 136 16.18 3.58 -11.40
N THR A 137 16.21 4.14 -12.60
CA THR A 137 16.12 5.59 -12.85
C THR A 137 15.17 5.86 -14.01
N ILE A 138 14.61 7.07 -14.05
CA ILE A 138 13.74 7.54 -15.13
C ILE A 138 14.10 8.99 -15.46
N SER A 139 14.06 9.32 -16.74
CA SER A 139 14.29 10.65 -17.29
C SER A 139 13.05 11.18 -18.01
N LEU A 140 13.01 12.49 -18.23
CA LEU A 140 11.94 13.11 -19.02
C LEU A 140 11.97 12.56 -20.45
N GLY A 141 10.82 12.11 -20.93
CA GLY A 141 10.66 11.51 -22.27
C GLY A 141 10.79 9.99 -22.31
N ASP A 142 11.18 9.33 -21.22
CA ASP A 142 11.26 7.87 -21.17
C ASP A 142 9.84 7.25 -21.25
N SER A 143 9.72 6.17 -22.03
CA SER A 143 8.51 5.36 -22.08
C SER A 143 8.48 4.40 -20.88
N VAL A 144 7.34 4.33 -20.19
CA VAL A 144 7.13 3.42 -19.05
C VAL A 144 6.05 2.39 -19.37
N GLU A 145 6.28 1.14 -18.95
CA GLU A 145 5.31 0.06 -19.07
C GLU A 145 4.40 -0.01 -17.84
N ILE A 146 3.11 -0.27 -18.09
CA ILE A 146 2.14 -0.60 -17.04
C ILE A 146 1.86 -2.11 -17.09
N PRO A 147 2.29 -2.91 -16.10
CA PRO A 147 2.29 -4.38 -16.17
C PRO A 147 0.90 -5.03 -16.07
N ALA A 148 -0.17 -4.24 -15.97
CA ALA A 148 -1.51 -4.71 -15.67
C ALA A 148 -2.44 -4.64 -16.88
N LEU A 149 -1.98 -5.16 -18.03
CA LEU A 149 -2.76 -5.26 -19.26
C LEU A 149 -3.20 -6.72 -19.48
N LYS A 150 -4.41 -6.94 -20.01
CA LYS A 150 -4.96 -8.27 -20.33
C LYS A 150 -5.56 -8.26 -21.73
N VAL A 151 -5.25 -9.24 -22.58
CA VAL A 151 -5.89 -9.35 -23.91
C VAL A 151 -7.38 -9.64 -23.79
N MET A 152 -8.19 -8.94 -24.59
CA MET A 152 -9.62 -9.23 -24.79
C MET A 152 -9.87 -9.84 -26.17
N ASP A 153 -9.27 -9.27 -27.20
CA ASP A 153 -9.27 -9.76 -28.58
C ASP A 153 -7.97 -9.34 -29.29
N ASP A 154 -7.82 -9.70 -30.55
CA ASP A 154 -6.62 -9.42 -31.35
C ASP A 154 -6.27 -7.94 -31.48
N TYR A 155 -7.21 -7.04 -31.20
CA TYR A 155 -7.08 -5.60 -31.35
C TYR A 155 -7.39 -4.85 -30.06
N SER A 156 -7.58 -5.53 -28.93
CA SER A 156 -8.03 -4.89 -27.70
C SER A 156 -7.41 -5.51 -26.45
N VAL A 157 -6.93 -4.64 -25.56
CA VAL A 157 -6.42 -5.02 -24.24
C VAL A 157 -7.16 -4.26 -23.14
N ILE A 158 -7.37 -4.89 -22.00
CA ILE A 158 -7.96 -4.30 -20.81
C ILE A 158 -6.83 -3.96 -19.85
N GLY A 159 -6.66 -2.66 -19.57
CA GLY A 159 -5.84 -2.20 -18.46
C GLY A 159 -6.60 -2.27 -17.14
N ARG A 160 -5.90 -2.67 -16.08
CA ARG A 160 -6.37 -2.66 -14.68
C ARG A 160 -5.34 -1.98 -13.79
N SER A 161 -5.72 -1.66 -12.57
CA SER A 161 -4.84 -1.08 -11.53
C SER A 161 -4.29 0.32 -11.81
N LEU A 162 -4.63 0.95 -12.95
CA LEU A 162 -4.25 2.33 -13.25
C LEU A 162 -5.26 3.35 -12.69
N PHE A 163 -6.55 3.02 -12.76
CA PHE A 163 -7.63 3.89 -12.30
C PHE A 163 -8.31 3.28 -11.08
N LYS A 164 -8.74 4.14 -10.15
CA LYS A 164 -9.60 3.72 -9.03
C LYS A 164 -11.05 3.66 -9.50
N LYS A 165 -11.94 3.08 -8.69
CA LYS A 165 -13.36 2.96 -9.05
C LYS A 165 -14.03 4.32 -9.24
N GLU A 166 -13.53 5.34 -8.54
CA GLU A 166 -14.07 6.70 -8.53
C GLU A 166 -13.51 7.56 -9.69
N THR A 167 -12.54 7.05 -10.44
CA THR A 167 -11.91 7.81 -11.54
C THR A 167 -12.85 7.97 -12.72
N ASN A 168 -13.02 9.19 -13.22
CA ASN A 168 -13.79 9.45 -14.44
C ASN A 168 -12.98 9.09 -15.69
N ILE A 169 -13.09 7.83 -16.14
CA ILE A 169 -12.34 7.28 -17.27
C ILE A 169 -12.64 7.99 -18.61
N GLN A 170 -13.79 8.66 -18.74
CA GLN A 170 -14.15 9.39 -19.97
C GLN A 170 -13.14 10.48 -20.35
N LEU A 171 -12.44 11.05 -19.35
CA LEU A 171 -11.40 12.05 -19.59
C LEU A 171 -10.14 11.50 -20.27
N PHE A 172 -9.99 10.18 -20.32
CA PHE A 172 -8.81 9.49 -20.83
C PHE A 172 -9.08 8.75 -22.15
N VAL A 173 -10.34 8.68 -22.57
CA VAL A 173 -10.70 8.12 -23.87
C VAL A 173 -10.05 8.95 -24.98
N GLY A 174 -9.43 8.27 -25.94
CA GLY A 174 -8.68 8.90 -27.03
C GLY A 174 -7.18 9.09 -26.75
N LEU A 175 -6.70 8.85 -25.53
CA LEU A 175 -5.27 8.92 -25.22
C LEU A 175 -4.51 7.74 -25.84
N LYS A 176 -3.33 8.01 -26.40
CA LYS A 176 -2.44 7.00 -26.96
C LYS A 176 -1.71 6.25 -25.87
N VAL A 177 -1.60 4.93 -26.02
CA VAL A 177 -0.88 4.02 -25.12
C VAL A 177 0.09 3.19 -25.95
N GLN A 178 1.32 2.99 -25.48
CA GLN A 178 2.27 2.09 -26.11
C GLN A 178 2.46 0.84 -25.22
N LEU A 179 2.39 -0.34 -25.83
CA LEU A 179 2.73 -1.60 -25.17
C LEU A 179 4.25 -1.78 -25.09
N SER A 180 4.72 -2.62 -24.16
CA SER A 180 6.15 -2.97 -24.03
C SER A 180 6.72 -3.70 -25.24
N THR A 181 5.85 -4.33 -26.02
CA THR A 181 6.16 -4.97 -27.31
C THR A 181 6.16 -3.99 -28.49
N GLY A 182 5.92 -2.70 -28.24
CA GLY A 182 6.06 -1.62 -29.21
C GLY A 182 4.76 -1.18 -29.91
N GLU A 183 3.66 -1.94 -29.78
CA GLU A 183 2.39 -1.58 -30.41
C GLU A 183 1.78 -0.32 -29.81
N GLN A 184 1.18 0.50 -30.67
CA GLN A 184 0.46 1.70 -30.28
C GLN A 184 -1.05 1.44 -30.28
N GLY A 185 -1.71 1.84 -29.21
CA GLY A 185 -3.15 1.80 -29.05
C GLY A 185 -3.73 3.10 -28.52
N ILE A 186 -5.04 3.11 -28.34
CA ILE A 186 -5.84 4.23 -27.87
C ILE A 186 -6.77 3.73 -26.77
N ILE A 187 -6.89 4.46 -25.67
CA ILE A 187 -7.90 4.16 -24.65
C ILE A 187 -9.29 4.37 -25.29
N ASP A 188 -10.04 3.28 -25.41
CA ASP A 188 -11.33 3.21 -26.09
C ASP A 188 -12.48 3.56 -25.13
N SER A 189 -12.54 2.89 -23.97
CA SER A 189 -13.66 3.06 -23.05
C SER A 189 -13.38 2.54 -21.64
N ALA A 190 -14.22 2.94 -20.68
CA ALA A 190 -14.30 2.29 -19.37
C ALA A 190 -14.80 0.85 -19.51
N PHE A 191 -14.27 -0.06 -18.68
CA PHE A 191 -14.65 -1.46 -18.68
C PHE A 191 -15.15 -1.92 -17.29
N GLY A 192 -16.47 -2.08 -17.15
CA GLY A 192 -17.11 -2.51 -15.89
C GLY A 192 -16.96 -1.51 -14.73
N GLN A 193 -17.18 -1.97 -13.49
CA GLN A 193 -17.28 -1.10 -12.29
C GLN A 193 -15.98 -0.95 -11.47
N SER A 194 -14.81 -1.26 -12.02
CA SER A 194 -13.58 -1.50 -11.22
C SER A 194 -12.34 -0.72 -11.66
N GLY A 195 -12.49 0.48 -12.23
CA GLY A 195 -11.33 1.26 -12.70
C GLY A 195 -10.55 0.57 -13.84
N LYS A 196 -11.18 -0.40 -14.52
CA LYS A 196 -10.61 -1.05 -15.71
C LYS A 196 -11.00 -0.23 -16.93
N PHE A 197 -10.14 -0.25 -17.93
CA PHE A 197 -10.33 0.50 -19.16
C PHE A 197 -9.85 -0.36 -20.33
N LYS A 198 -10.48 -0.18 -21.48
CA LYS A 198 -10.16 -0.87 -22.71
C LYS A 198 -9.24 0.02 -23.55
N ILE A 199 -8.21 -0.57 -24.12
CA ILE A 199 -7.30 0.03 -25.09
C ILE A 199 -7.51 -0.73 -26.40
N HIS A 200 -7.79 0.00 -27.48
CA HIS A 200 -7.83 -0.52 -28.83
C HIS A 200 -6.49 -0.32 -29.53
N ILE A 201 -5.97 -1.34 -30.22
CA ILE A 201 -4.69 -1.36 -30.91
C ILE A 201 -4.98 -1.53 -32.40
N PRO A 202 -4.99 -0.44 -33.20
CA PRO A 202 -5.37 -0.50 -34.61
C PRO A 202 -4.49 -1.43 -35.44
N GLY A 203 -3.19 -1.54 -35.07
CA GLY A 203 -2.23 -2.42 -35.73
C GLY A 203 -2.35 -3.89 -35.34
N GLY A 204 -3.27 -4.24 -34.44
CA GLY A 204 -3.37 -5.57 -33.85
C GLY A 204 -2.24 -5.88 -32.87
N LEU A 205 -2.46 -6.90 -32.04
CA LEU A 205 -1.48 -7.41 -31.09
C LEU A 205 -0.53 -8.39 -31.78
N SER A 206 0.78 -8.22 -31.59
CA SER A 206 1.75 -9.22 -32.02
C SER A 206 1.56 -10.54 -31.26
N PRO A 207 2.02 -11.68 -31.83
CA PRO A 207 2.01 -12.96 -31.14
C PRO A 207 2.76 -12.93 -29.79
N GLU A 208 3.78 -12.09 -29.67
CA GLU A 208 4.55 -11.90 -28.44
C GLU A 208 3.70 -11.22 -27.36
N SER A 209 2.99 -10.13 -27.70
CA SER A 209 2.07 -9.45 -26.77
C SER A 209 0.95 -10.37 -26.33
N LYS A 210 0.38 -11.16 -27.24
CA LYS A 210 -0.65 -12.14 -26.89
C LYS A 210 -0.13 -13.15 -25.87
N LYS A 211 1.12 -13.59 -25.98
CA LYS A 211 1.76 -14.52 -25.04
C LYS A 211 2.04 -13.89 -23.68
N ILE A 212 2.47 -12.63 -23.64
CA ILE A 212 2.76 -11.88 -22.39
C ILE A 212 1.47 -11.53 -21.64
N LEU A 213 0.45 -11.09 -22.37
CA LEU A 213 -0.79 -10.52 -21.82
C LEU A 213 -1.89 -11.57 -21.57
N THR A 214 -1.73 -12.80 -22.07
CA THR A 214 -2.61 -13.93 -21.75
C THR A 214 -2.03 -14.69 -20.57
N PRO A 215 -2.73 -14.78 -19.42
CA PRO A 215 -2.22 -15.55 -18.29
C PRO A 215 -2.11 -17.03 -18.67
N THR A 216 -0.91 -17.61 -18.54
CA THR A 216 -0.71 -19.06 -18.58
C THR A 216 -1.57 -19.72 -17.50
N LEU A 217 -2.66 -20.38 -17.91
CA LEU A 217 -3.42 -21.29 -17.07
C LEU A 217 -2.48 -22.43 -16.63
N LYS A 218 -1.98 -22.39 -15.39
CA LYS A 218 -1.46 -23.61 -14.75
C LYS A 218 -2.64 -24.59 -14.66
N LYS A 219 -2.67 -25.59 -15.55
CA LYS A 219 -3.55 -26.76 -15.45
C LYS A 219 -3.33 -27.41 -14.08
N ARG A 220 -4.24 -27.21 -13.14
CA ARG A 220 -4.39 -28.12 -11.99
C ARG A 220 -4.97 -29.42 -12.52
N SER A 221 -4.11 -30.41 -12.73
CA SER A 221 -4.50 -31.81 -12.96
C SER A 221 -5.21 -32.32 -11.70
N ARG A 222 -6.54 -32.52 -11.78
CA ARG A 222 -7.27 -33.37 -10.85
C ARG A 222 -6.85 -34.82 -11.12
N ALA A 223 -5.91 -35.33 -10.33
CA ALA A 223 -5.66 -36.76 -10.22
C ALA A 223 -6.80 -37.40 -9.43
N GLY A 224 -7.36 -38.47 -9.99
CA GLY A 224 -8.52 -39.19 -9.47
C GLY A 224 -8.23 -40.10 -8.27
N ARG A 225 -9.31 -40.50 -7.62
CA ARG A 225 -9.53 -41.74 -6.87
C ARG A 225 -10.84 -42.29 -7.46
N GLY A 226 -10.83 -43.41 -8.20
CA GLY A 226 -10.77 -44.77 -7.65
C GLY A 226 -12.15 -45.12 -7.08
N GLU A 227 -13.10 -45.51 -7.94
CA GLU A 227 -13.62 -46.89 -8.09
C GLU A 227 -14.43 -47.41 -6.90
N THR A 228 -15.73 -47.67 -7.10
CA THR A 228 -16.33 -49.02 -7.01
C THR A 228 -17.78 -49.00 -7.48
N THR A 229 -18.06 -49.84 -8.48
CA THR A 229 -19.34 -50.32 -9.00
C THR A 229 -20.17 -51.11 -7.98
N LYS A 230 -21.51 -51.01 -8.01
CA LYS A 230 -22.45 -52.09 -8.41
C LYS A 230 -23.94 -51.65 -8.39
N PRO A 231 -24.84 -52.39 -9.09
CA PRO A 231 -26.13 -51.93 -9.63
C PRO A 231 -27.39 -52.55 -8.96
N GLU A 232 -28.59 -52.23 -9.51
CA GLU A 232 -29.93 -52.87 -9.31
C GLU A 232 -30.64 -52.52 -7.98
N GLU A 233 -31.96 -52.41 -7.79
CA GLU A 233 -33.22 -52.71 -8.52
C GLU A 233 -34.41 -52.12 -7.69
N GLY A 234 -35.56 -51.78 -8.32
CA GLY A 234 -36.90 -51.58 -7.69
C GLY A 234 -37.04 -50.36 -6.74
N THR A 235 -38.18 -49.70 -6.49
CA THR A 235 -39.62 -49.99 -6.66
C THR A 235 -40.37 -48.64 -6.51
N GLU A 236 -41.62 -48.62 -6.96
CA GLU A 236 -42.59 -47.51 -7.01
C GLU A 236 -42.74 -46.59 -5.76
N ARG A 237 -42.96 -45.28 -6.05
CA ARG A 237 -43.91 -44.26 -5.51
C ARG A 237 -44.37 -44.30 -4.02
N PRO A 238 -44.83 -43.19 -3.40
CA PRO A 238 -45.46 -42.00 -4.02
C PRO A 238 -45.13 -40.61 -3.38
N GLU A 239 -45.56 -39.53 -4.04
CA GLU A 239 -45.95 -38.26 -3.36
C GLU A 239 -47.17 -38.51 -2.42
N PRO A 240 -47.70 -37.60 -1.58
CA PRO A 240 -47.48 -36.14 -1.50
C PRO A 240 -47.46 -35.56 -0.05
N ILE A 241 -47.52 -34.22 0.00
CA ILE A 241 -48.17 -33.35 1.02
C ILE A 241 -47.24 -32.64 2.03
N GLN A 242 -47.39 -31.31 1.95
CA GLN A 242 -47.01 -30.20 2.83
C GLN A 242 -45.57 -29.66 2.77
#